data_AF-A0A371X5X1-F1
#
_entry.id   AF-A0A371X5X1-F1
#
_cell.length_a   1.000
_cell.length_b   1.000
_cell.length_c   1.000
_cell.angle_alpha   90.00
_cell.angle_beta   90.00
_cell.angle_gamma   90.00
#
_symmetry.space_group_name_H-M   'P 1'
#
loop_
_entity.id
_entity.type
_entity.pdbx_description
1 polymer ?
#
loop_
_entity_poly.entity_id
_entity_poly.type
_entity_poly.pdbx_seq_one_letter_code
_entity_poly.pdbx_strand_id
1 'polypeptide(L)'
;MIRAIWKDHDKPERWEALADIEDRLSDRIFFQTFVSVWENSESNDAHLSLIDRLIAARGVTADRVMPALGKRDRDFLDNLPDPIRVFRGTTMENPYGDYSWSTDRTKAEWFARRCYEATPALATGMVRKADILFAYAGRGESEIAAKPDVVSRKRLRAIGRWQRNAEYKFFAKVQGTAFLDREMIMLQIASAEKFGTTPEATKERLYRYADDLEALGFKSAPARRRAMLDSIDWASLIAIAKTNTEALRELEKLLANAAE
;
A
#
# COMPACT_ATOMS: atom_id res chain seq x y z
N MET A 1 -18.05 3.81 -20.08
CA MET A 1 -17.07 2.89 -19.46
C MET A 1 -16.30 3.58 -18.33
N ILE A 2 -15.46 4.59 -18.60
CA ILE A 2 -14.76 5.36 -17.54
C ILE A 2 -15.73 5.90 -16.48
N ARG A 3 -16.85 6.54 -16.88
CA ARG A 3 -17.89 7.01 -15.94
C ARG A 3 -18.54 5.90 -15.08
N ALA A 4 -18.56 4.65 -15.54
CA ALA A 4 -19.13 3.54 -14.78
C ALA A 4 -18.16 3.09 -13.68
N ILE A 5 -16.85 3.01 -13.97
CA ILE A 5 -15.80 2.77 -12.96
C ILE A 5 -15.89 3.78 -11.82
N TRP A 6 -16.18 5.05 -12.12
CA TRP A 6 -16.30 6.09 -11.10
C TRP A 6 -17.60 6.07 -10.31
N LYS A 7 -18.69 5.64 -10.95
CA LYS A 7 -20.04 5.67 -10.36
C LYS A 7 -20.32 4.42 -9.53
N ASP A 8 -19.79 3.28 -9.98
CA ASP A 8 -20.20 1.96 -9.51
C ASP A 8 -19.11 1.29 -8.65
N HIS A 9 -17.96 1.93 -8.42
CA HIS A 9 -16.86 1.41 -7.59
C HIS A 9 -16.29 2.46 -6.63
N ASP A 10 -16.06 2.02 -5.39
CA ASP A 10 -15.37 2.81 -4.38
C ASP A 10 -13.91 3.03 -4.75
N LYS A 11 -13.29 4.07 -4.18
CA LYS A 11 -11.91 4.48 -4.55
C LYS A 11 -10.88 3.34 -4.51
N PRO A 12 -10.91 2.40 -3.53
CA PRO A 12 -9.99 1.26 -3.49
C PRO A 12 -10.24 0.22 -4.59
N GLU A 13 -11.48 0.07 -5.07
CA GLU A 13 -11.89 -1.04 -5.95
C GLU A 13 -11.63 -0.76 -7.44
N ARG A 14 -11.23 0.46 -7.77
CA ARG A 14 -11.07 0.93 -9.16
C ARG A 14 -9.97 0.20 -9.92
N TRP A 15 -8.96 -0.30 -9.21
CA TRP A 15 -7.93 -1.15 -9.81
C TRP A 15 -8.46 -2.52 -10.22
N GLU A 16 -9.33 -3.12 -9.41
CA GLU A 16 -9.99 -4.39 -9.72
C GLU A 16 -10.96 -4.22 -10.90
N ALA A 17 -11.77 -3.16 -10.88
CA ALA A 17 -12.67 -2.82 -11.98
C ALA A 17 -11.94 -2.61 -13.32
N LEU A 18 -10.77 -1.94 -13.31
CA LEU A 18 -9.93 -1.81 -14.50
C LEU A 18 -9.39 -3.17 -14.94
N ALA A 19 -8.93 -4.00 -14.00
CA ALA A 19 -8.40 -5.32 -14.31
C ALA A 19 -9.45 -6.26 -14.96
N ASP A 20 -10.70 -6.15 -14.57
CA ASP A 20 -11.80 -6.98 -15.09
C ASP A 20 -12.19 -6.65 -16.54
N ILE A 21 -11.86 -5.45 -17.02
CA ILE A 21 -12.25 -4.97 -18.36
C ILE A 21 -11.08 -4.71 -19.28
N GLU A 22 -9.83 -4.79 -18.80
CA GLU A 22 -8.64 -4.32 -19.51
C GLU A 22 -8.44 -4.96 -20.89
N ASP A 23 -8.80 -6.24 -21.03
CA ASP A 23 -8.74 -7.03 -22.26
C ASP A 23 -9.73 -6.56 -23.33
N ARG A 24 -10.79 -5.84 -22.92
CA ARG A 24 -11.83 -5.28 -23.80
C ARG A 24 -11.54 -3.82 -24.19
N LEU A 25 -10.50 -3.20 -23.61
CA LEU A 25 -10.14 -1.82 -23.88
C LEU A 25 -9.15 -1.72 -25.04
N SER A 26 -9.35 -0.74 -25.92
CA SER A 26 -8.28 -0.33 -26.83
C SER A 26 -7.14 0.32 -26.03
N ASP A 27 -5.91 0.26 -26.55
CA ASP A 27 -4.71 0.82 -25.88
C ASP A 27 -4.92 2.25 -25.40
N ARG A 28 -5.46 3.13 -26.25
CA ARG A 28 -5.71 4.52 -25.90
C ARG A 28 -6.66 4.64 -24.71
N ILE A 29 -7.77 3.90 -24.71
CA ILE A 29 -8.77 3.96 -23.63
C ILE A 29 -8.22 3.32 -22.36
N PHE A 30 -7.47 2.22 -22.49
CA PHE A 30 -6.78 1.58 -21.39
C PHE A 30 -5.83 2.55 -20.70
N PHE A 31 -4.90 3.18 -21.42
CA PHE A 31 -3.91 4.07 -20.80
C PHE A 31 -4.53 5.30 -20.17
N GLN A 32 -5.56 5.89 -20.80
CA GLN A 32 -6.33 6.97 -20.18
C GLN A 32 -7.00 6.53 -18.88
N THR A 33 -7.59 5.33 -18.88
CA THR A 33 -8.26 4.79 -17.71
C THR A 33 -7.26 4.41 -16.62
N PHE A 34 -6.12 3.83 -16.98
CA PHE A 34 -5.04 3.45 -16.07
C PHE A 34 -4.53 4.66 -15.28
N VAL A 35 -4.17 5.74 -15.97
CA VAL A 35 -3.74 6.98 -15.29
C VAL A 35 -4.90 7.58 -14.49
N SER A 36 -6.12 7.59 -15.03
CA SER A 36 -7.25 8.11 -14.27
C SER A 36 -7.51 7.31 -12.98
N VAL A 37 -7.42 5.98 -13.00
CA VAL A 37 -7.54 5.09 -11.84
C VAL A 37 -6.43 5.37 -10.84
N TRP A 38 -5.19 5.48 -11.30
CA TRP A 38 -4.04 5.84 -10.47
C TRP A 38 -4.27 7.12 -9.66
N GLU A 39 -4.69 8.19 -10.33
CA GLU A 39 -4.91 9.53 -9.75
C GLU A 39 -6.05 9.61 -8.73
N ASN A 40 -6.94 8.63 -8.74
CA ASN A 40 -8.19 8.68 -7.97
C ASN A 40 -8.37 7.47 -7.07
N SER A 41 -7.34 6.64 -6.93
CA SER A 41 -7.31 5.55 -5.96
C SER A 41 -6.54 6.02 -4.73
N GLU A 42 -7.15 5.88 -3.55
CA GLU A 42 -6.53 6.31 -2.28
C GLU A 42 -5.57 5.26 -1.70
N SER A 43 -5.37 4.14 -2.41
CA SER A 43 -4.64 2.95 -1.94
C SER A 43 -3.88 2.24 -3.05
N ASN A 44 -3.11 2.98 -3.86
CA ASN A 44 -2.24 2.41 -4.90
C ASN A 44 -1.22 1.41 -4.33
N ASP A 45 -0.68 1.72 -3.14
CA ASP A 45 0.26 0.88 -2.39
C ASP A 45 -0.32 -0.51 -2.04
N ALA A 46 -1.62 -0.57 -1.74
CA ALA A 46 -2.30 -1.84 -1.47
C ALA A 46 -2.50 -2.72 -2.72
N HIS A 47 -2.41 -2.13 -3.93
CA HIS A 47 -2.71 -2.79 -5.19
C HIS A 47 -1.48 -3.00 -6.09
N LEU A 48 -0.26 -2.79 -5.59
CA LEU A 48 0.95 -2.87 -6.41
C LEU A 48 1.10 -4.17 -7.20
N SER A 49 0.71 -5.32 -6.65
CA SER A 49 0.76 -6.60 -7.39
C SER A 49 -0.19 -6.63 -8.59
N LEU A 50 -1.37 -6.04 -8.45
CA LEU A 50 -2.34 -5.93 -9.54
C LEU A 50 -1.91 -4.88 -10.57
N ILE A 51 -1.37 -3.76 -10.10
CA ILE A 51 -0.78 -2.71 -10.95
C ILE A 51 0.39 -3.31 -11.75
N ASP A 52 1.28 -4.08 -11.13
CA ASP A 52 2.38 -4.78 -11.81
C ASP A 52 1.90 -5.75 -12.87
N ARG A 53 0.84 -6.53 -12.57
CA ARG A 53 0.20 -7.40 -13.56
C ARG A 53 -0.29 -6.60 -14.77
N LEU A 54 -0.97 -5.48 -14.54
CA LEU A 54 -1.47 -4.60 -15.59
C LEU A 54 -0.34 -3.96 -16.40
N ILE A 55 0.72 -3.51 -15.72
CA ILE A 55 1.94 -2.98 -16.35
C ILE A 55 2.54 -4.02 -17.30
N ALA A 56 2.70 -5.26 -16.83
CA ALA A 56 3.26 -6.34 -17.63
C ALA A 56 2.34 -6.75 -18.79
N ALA A 57 1.05 -6.97 -18.52
CA ALA A 57 0.07 -7.43 -19.50
C ALA A 57 -0.12 -6.44 -20.65
N ARG A 58 -0.08 -5.14 -20.34
CA ARG A 58 -0.36 -4.07 -21.31
C ARG A 58 0.89 -3.31 -21.76
N GLY A 59 2.06 -3.67 -21.24
CA GLY A 59 3.34 -3.05 -21.56
C GLY A 59 3.35 -1.55 -21.25
N VAL A 60 2.93 -1.18 -20.03
CA VAL A 60 2.80 0.21 -19.59
C VAL A 60 4.17 0.85 -19.46
N THR A 61 4.42 1.85 -20.30
CA THR A 61 5.67 2.60 -20.45
C THR A 61 5.33 4.03 -20.88
N ALA A 62 6.18 5.00 -20.56
CA ALA A 62 5.88 6.40 -20.86
C ALA A 62 5.62 6.66 -22.35
N ASP A 63 6.38 6.05 -23.26
CA ASP A 63 6.19 6.20 -24.70
C ASP A 63 4.83 5.70 -25.19
N ARG A 64 4.22 4.74 -24.49
CA ARG A 64 2.88 4.22 -24.82
C ARG A 64 1.76 4.96 -24.10
N VAL A 65 1.98 5.38 -22.85
CA VAL A 65 0.96 6.05 -22.03
C VAL A 65 0.80 7.52 -22.42
N MET A 66 1.90 8.26 -22.55
CA MET A 66 1.87 9.71 -22.72
C MET A 66 1.11 10.18 -23.98
N PRO A 67 1.14 9.48 -25.14
CA PRO A 67 0.31 9.84 -26.29
C PRO A 67 -1.20 9.75 -26.02
N ALA A 68 -1.63 8.95 -25.05
CA ALA A 68 -3.03 8.83 -24.65
C ALA A 68 -3.48 9.96 -23.71
N LEU A 69 -2.53 10.69 -23.10
CA LEU A 69 -2.77 11.78 -22.16
C LEU A 69 -2.91 13.15 -22.85
N GLY A 70 -3.22 14.18 -22.04
CA GLY A 70 -3.40 15.54 -22.52
C GLY A 70 -2.11 16.19 -23.02
N LYS A 71 -2.22 17.31 -23.77
CA LYS A 71 -1.05 18.10 -24.17
C LYS A 71 -0.25 18.59 -22.96
N ARG A 72 -0.94 18.97 -21.88
CA ARG A 72 -0.30 19.47 -20.64
C ARG A 72 0.65 18.45 -20.00
N ASP A 73 0.26 17.17 -19.95
CA ASP A 73 1.09 16.12 -19.34
C ASP A 73 2.31 15.81 -20.21
N ARG A 74 2.13 15.82 -21.54
CA ARG A 74 3.24 15.67 -22.50
C ARG A 74 4.22 16.83 -22.41
N ASP A 75 3.73 18.07 -22.46
CA ASP A 75 4.55 19.27 -22.30
C ASP A 75 5.32 19.24 -20.96
N PHE A 76 4.70 18.74 -19.90
CA PHE A 76 5.37 18.57 -18.61
C PHE A 76 6.55 17.60 -18.71
N LEU A 77 6.34 16.39 -19.26
CA LEU A 77 7.42 15.42 -19.44
C LEU A 77 8.53 15.94 -20.35
N ASP A 78 8.18 16.59 -21.45
CA ASP A 78 9.14 17.10 -22.43
C ASP A 78 10.08 18.15 -21.81
N ASN A 79 9.53 19.02 -20.97
CA ASN A 79 10.29 20.09 -20.30
C ASN A 79 11.16 19.61 -19.12
N LEU A 80 11.01 18.37 -18.65
CA LEU A 80 11.88 17.84 -17.60
C LEU A 80 13.28 17.51 -18.13
N PRO A 81 14.33 17.59 -17.30
CA PRO A 81 15.64 17.06 -17.67
C PRO A 81 15.63 15.53 -17.73
N ASP A 82 16.64 14.94 -18.40
CA ASP A 82 16.90 13.49 -18.36
C ASP A 82 18.36 13.25 -17.92
N PRO A 83 18.63 12.61 -16.76
CA PRO A 83 17.67 12.03 -15.83
C PRO A 83 16.88 13.08 -15.01
N ILE A 84 15.64 12.72 -14.69
CA ILE A 84 14.73 13.50 -13.84
C ILE A 84 15.14 13.35 -12.38
N ARG A 85 15.22 14.45 -11.65
CA ARG A 85 15.32 14.42 -10.18
C ARG A 85 13.93 14.26 -9.58
N VAL A 86 13.77 13.26 -8.72
CA VAL A 86 12.49 12.91 -8.11
C VAL A 86 12.56 12.91 -6.59
N PHE A 87 11.43 13.22 -5.97
CA PHE A 87 11.22 13.32 -4.53
C PHE A 87 9.99 12.50 -4.14
N ARG A 88 10.02 11.83 -3.00
CA ARG A 88 8.85 11.13 -2.46
C ARG A 88 8.68 11.48 -1.00
N GLY A 89 7.48 11.96 -0.68
CA GLY A 89 7.03 12.11 0.69
C GLY A 89 6.70 10.73 1.25
N THR A 90 7.37 10.34 2.32
CA THR A 90 7.28 8.97 2.82
C THR A 90 7.61 8.93 4.30
N THR A 91 7.82 7.72 4.82
CA THR A 91 8.25 7.46 6.18
C THR A 91 9.62 6.78 6.16
N MET A 92 10.38 6.86 7.26
CA MET A 92 11.65 6.12 7.37
C MET A 92 11.42 4.61 7.32
N GLU A 93 10.22 4.19 7.73
CA GLU A 93 9.79 2.81 7.89
C GLU A 93 9.38 2.15 6.58
N ASN A 94 8.80 2.90 5.62
CA ASN A 94 8.46 2.39 4.30
C ASN A 94 8.78 3.41 3.18
N PRO A 95 10.06 3.70 2.93
CA PRO A 95 10.48 4.78 2.04
C PRO A 95 10.14 4.56 0.56
N TYR A 96 9.87 3.31 0.15
CA TYR A 96 9.77 2.88 -1.25
C TYR A 96 8.55 1.98 -1.52
N GLY A 97 7.52 2.03 -0.67
CA GLY A 97 6.36 1.15 -0.76
C GLY A 97 5.29 1.51 -1.78
N ASP A 98 5.54 2.47 -2.67
CA ASP A 98 4.67 2.78 -3.81
C ASP A 98 5.48 3.56 -4.88
N TYR A 99 4.87 3.75 -6.05
CA TYR A 99 5.50 4.15 -7.31
C TYR A 99 5.32 5.63 -7.62
N SER A 100 4.60 6.37 -6.77
CA SER A 100 4.41 7.81 -6.92
C SER A 100 5.64 8.61 -6.47
N TRP A 101 6.17 9.43 -7.36
CA TRP A 101 7.21 10.42 -7.06
C TRP A 101 6.75 11.79 -7.55
N SER A 102 7.34 12.86 -7.04
CA SER A 102 7.10 14.23 -7.48
C SER A 102 8.41 14.89 -7.91
N THR A 103 8.34 15.81 -8.88
CA THR A 103 9.47 16.72 -9.16
C THR A 103 9.46 17.94 -8.25
N ASP A 104 8.38 18.18 -7.50
CA ASP A 104 8.26 19.24 -6.49
C ASP A 104 8.62 18.71 -5.11
N ARG A 105 9.77 19.16 -4.60
CA ARG A 105 10.25 18.82 -3.26
C ARG A 105 9.28 19.28 -2.16
N THR A 106 8.70 20.48 -2.28
CA THR A 106 7.80 21.04 -1.26
C THR A 106 6.54 20.19 -1.16
N LYS A 107 6.00 19.76 -2.30
CA LYS A 107 4.85 18.86 -2.34
C LYS A 107 5.17 17.50 -1.70
N ALA A 108 6.33 16.92 -2.01
CA ALA A 108 6.78 15.68 -1.38
C ALA A 108 6.93 15.83 0.15
N GLU A 109 7.54 16.92 0.63
CA GLU A 109 7.64 17.19 2.08
C GLU A 109 6.26 17.37 2.73
N TRP A 110 5.30 17.98 2.04
CA TRP A 110 3.91 18.11 2.51
C TRP A 110 3.24 16.74 2.70
N PHE A 111 3.39 15.82 1.75
CA PHE A 111 2.87 14.46 1.87
C PHE A 111 3.47 13.71 3.06
N ALA A 112 4.80 13.75 3.22
CA ALA A 112 5.48 13.10 4.34
C ALA A 112 4.98 13.58 5.71
N ARG A 113 4.71 14.88 5.86
CA ARG A 113 4.25 15.47 7.13
C ARG A 113 2.83 15.07 7.53
N ARG A 114 2.04 14.50 6.61
CA ARG A 114 0.70 13.98 6.89
C ARG A 114 0.72 12.57 7.49
N CYS A 115 1.87 11.90 7.51
CA CYS A 115 2.04 10.62 8.16
C CYS A 115 2.25 10.85 9.67
N TYR A 116 1.16 11.00 10.43
CA TYR A 116 1.22 11.36 11.85
C TYR A 116 1.77 10.26 12.76
N GLU A 117 1.70 9.01 12.32
CA GLU A 117 1.98 7.84 13.15
C GLU A 117 3.37 7.21 12.89
N ALA A 118 4.15 7.76 11.95
CA ALA A 118 5.46 7.24 11.53
C ALA A 118 6.49 8.37 11.43
N THR A 119 7.78 8.04 11.28
CA THR A 119 8.81 9.07 11.13
C THR A 119 8.75 9.68 9.73
N PRO A 120 8.34 10.95 9.57
CA PRO A 120 8.23 11.55 8.24
C PRO A 120 9.61 11.69 7.60
N ALA A 121 9.72 11.24 6.36
CA ALA A 121 10.95 11.20 5.60
C ALA A 121 10.77 11.71 4.17
N LEU A 122 11.85 12.21 3.61
CA LEU A 122 11.95 12.58 2.21
C LEU A 122 12.92 11.61 1.53
N ALA A 123 12.39 10.80 0.62
CA ALA A 123 13.20 10.04 -0.31
C ALA A 123 13.51 10.91 -1.53
N THR A 124 14.74 10.81 -2.04
CA THR A 124 15.19 11.53 -3.25
C THR A 124 15.93 10.57 -4.16
N GLY A 125 15.88 10.79 -5.46
CA GLY A 125 16.59 9.96 -6.44
C GLY A 125 16.64 10.58 -7.83
N MET A 126 17.17 9.81 -8.78
CA MET A 126 17.25 10.16 -10.19
C MET A 126 16.70 9.01 -11.03
N VAL A 127 15.81 9.30 -11.98
CA VAL A 127 15.20 8.32 -12.89
C VAL A 127 15.31 8.80 -14.33
N ARG A 128 15.56 7.90 -15.29
CA ARG A 128 15.59 8.27 -16.71
C ARG A 128 14.17 8.38 -17.24
N LYS A 129 13.92 9.28 -18.19
CA LYS A 129 12.60 9.42 -18.84
C LYS A 129 12.12 8.10 -19.45
N ALA A 130 13.04 7.31 -20.00
CA ALA A 130 12.73 6.02 -20.62
C ALA A 130 12.26 4.94 -19.63
N ASP A 131 12.53 5.10 -18.33
CA ASP A 131 12.23 4.08 -17.32
C ASP A 131 10.95 4.40 -16.51
N ILE A 132 10.31 5.55 -16.75
CA ILE A 132 9.06 5.91 -16.05
C ILE A 132 7.84 5.28 -16.71
N LEU A 133 6.77 5.13 -15.94
CA LEU A 133 5.47 4.64 -16.43
C LEU A 133 4.69 5.77 -17.11
N PHE A 134 4.64 6.94 -16.48
CA PHE A 134 4.06 8.17 -17.01
C PHE A 134 4.45 9.38 -16.15
N ALA A 135 4.20 10.57 -16.68
CA ALA A 135 4.26 11.82 -15.94
C ALA A 135 2.88 12.49 -15.99
N TYR A 136 2.45 13.06 -14.87
CA TYR A 136 1.14 13.69 -14.75
C TYR A 136 1.24 15.09 -14.16
N ALA A 137 0.69 16.06 -14.87
CA ALA A 137 0.75 17.47 -14.52
C ALA A 137 -0.56 17.99 -13.89
N GLY A 138 -1.55 17.11 -13.71
CA GLY A 138 -2.82 17.45 -13.07
C GLY A 138 -2.66 17.75 -11.58
N ARG A 139 -3.66 18.45 -11.02
CA ARG A 139 -3.76 18.83 -9.59
C ARG A 139 -2.56 19.58 -8.98
N GLY A 140 -1.58 19.99 -9.78
CA GLY A 140 -0.39 20.70 -9.32
C GLY A 140 0.58 19.81 -8.53
N GLU A 141 0.56 18.49 -8.75
CA GLU A 141 1.37 17.55 -7.96
C GLU A 141 2.69 17.18 -8.65
N SER A 142 2.83 17.50 -9.95
CA SER A 142 4.01 17.27 -10.76
C SER A 142 4.54 15.84 -10.60
N GLU A 143 3.63 14.88 -10.79
CA GLU A 143 3.82 13.47 -10.47
C GLU A 143 4.60 12.73 -11.57
N ILE A 144 5.48 11.85 -11.14
CA ILE A 144 6.23 10.87 -11.92
C ILE A 144 5.92 9.50 -11.35
N ALA A 145 5.21 8.68 -12.11
CA ALA A 145 4.97 7.29 -11.77
C ALA A 145 6.18 6.46 -12.23
N ALA A 146 6.93 5.91 -11.28
CA ALA A 146 8.10 5.08 -11.56
C ALA A 146 8.30 4.05 -10.45
N LYS A 147 8.63 2.81 -10.85
CA LYS A 147 8.96 1.77 -9.88
C LYS A 147 10.21 2.16 -9.08
N PRO A 148 10.30 1.83 -7.79
CA PRO A 148 11.46 2.21 -6.99
C PRO A 148 12.77 1.64 -7.53
N ASP A 149 12.79 0.41 -8.05
CA ASP A 149 13.97 -0.28 -8.57
C ASP A 149 14.69 0.48 -9.69
N VAL A 150 13.96 1.21 -10.55
CA VAL A 150 14.55 2.04 -11.62
C VAL A 150 15.09 3.39 -11.13
N VAL A 151 14.81 3.77 -9.87
CA VAL A 151 15.31 5.03 -9.30
C VAL A 151 16.72 4.83 -8.75
N SER A 152 17.67 5.57 -9.30
CA SER A 152 19.08 5.56 -8.92
C SER A 152 19.42 6.66 -7.90
N ARG A 153 20.62 6.58 -7.30
CA ARG A 153 21.18 7.59 -6.38
C ARG A 153 20.24 7.94 -5.22
N LYS A 154 19.50 6.93 -4.74
CA LYS A 154 18.52 7.10 -3.67
C LYS A 154 19.18 7.64 -2.41
N ARG A 155 18.57 8.66 -1.82
CA ARG A 155 18.89 9.14 -0.47
C ARG A 155 17.60 9.28 0.32
N LEU A 156 17.67 8.96 1.60
CA LEU A 156 16.55 9.08 2.53
C LEU A 156 16.96 10.01 3.67
N ARG A 157 16.08 10.94 4.03
CA ARG A 157 16.32 11.88 5.12
C ARG A 157 15.05 12.08 5.94
N ALA A 158 15.11 11.88 7.24
CA ALA A 158 14.04 12.27 8.15
C ALA A 158 13.87 13.82 8.14
N ILE A 159 12.62 14.30 8.12
CA ILE A 159 12.30 15.75 8.00
C ILE A 159 11.37 16.26 9.10
N GLY A 160 11.09 15.42 10.10
CA GLY A 160 10.32 15.76 11.28
C GLY A 160 10.82 15.01 12.50
N ARG A 161 10.07 15.13 13.60
CA ARG A 161 10.38 14.42 14.85
C ARG A 161 10.40 12.93 14.58
N TRP A 162 11.39 12.25 15.13
CA TRP A 162 11.43 10.79 15.12
C TRP A 162 10.23 10.26 15.91
N GLN A 163 9.27 9.68 15.21
CA GLN A 163 8.06 9.11 15.80
C GLN A 163 8.37 7.64 16.05
N ARG A 164 8.78 7.33 17.28
CA ARG A 164 9.10 5.98 17.70
C ARG A 164 7.80 5.22 18.00
N ASN A 165 6.95 5.01 16.99
CA ASN A 165 5.72 4.27 17.21
C ASN A 165 6.02 2.76 17.28
N ALA A 166 5.81 2.17 18.46
CA ALA A 166 5.99 0.73 18.66
C ALA A 166 5.05 -0.11 17.77
N GLU A 167 3.92 0.46 17.34
CA GLU A 167 2.96 -0.16 16.42
C GLU A 167 3.51 -0.18 14.97
N TYR A 168 4.31 0.80 14.56
CA TYR A 168 4.89 0.85 13.21
C TYR A 168 6.03 -0.14 12.97
N LYS A 169 6.67 -0.67 14.02
CA LYS A 169 7.58 -1.82 13.84
C LYS A 169 6.85 -3.06 13.32
N PHE A 170 5.55 -3.16 13.59
CA PHE A 170 4.71 -4.23 13.08
C PHE A 170 4.25 -3.91 11.66
N PHE A 171 3.71 -2.71 11.40
CA PHE A 171 3.27 -2.30 10.06
C PHE A 171 4.39 -2.18 9.01
N ALA A 172 5.61 -1.78 9.40
CA ALA A 172 6.78 -1.72 8.51
C ALA A 172 7.26 -3.11 8.05
N LYS A 173 6.94 -4.17 8.80
CA LYS A 173 7.17 -5.56 8.39
C LYS A 173 6.08 -6.11 7.45
N VAL A 174 4.96 -5.40 7.30
CA VAL A 174 3.70 -5.89 6.69
C VAL A 174 3.47 -5.33 5.29
N GLN A 175 4.05 -4.17 5.00
CA GLN A 175 3.84 -3.50 3.71
C GLN A 175 4.68 -4.07 2.56
N GLY A 176 5.47 -5.13 2.82
CA GLY A 176 5.90 -6.06 1.78
C GLY A 176 4.87 -7.20 1.69
N THR A 177 3.93 -7.13 0.75
CA THR A 177 3.07 -8.25 0.31
C THR A 177 2.01 -8.86 1.26
N ALA A 178 1.84 -8.41 2.51
CA ALA A 178 1.30 -9.30 3.55
C ALA A 178 0.03 -8.81 4.29
N PHE A 179 -1.11 -8.64 3.61
CA PHE A 179 -2.42 -8.72 4.32
C PHE A 179 -2.95 -10.15 4.43
N LEU A 180 -2.12 -11.14 4.07
CA LEU A 180 -2.42 -12.57 4.00
C LEU A 180 -1.30 -13.45 4.59
N ASP A 181 -0.39 -12.91 5.40
CA ASP A 181 0.69 -13.74 5.94
C ASP A 181 0.34 -14.35 7.29
N ARG A 182 0.64 -15.64 7.42
CA ARG A 182 0.23 -16.47 8.55
C ARG A 182 0.72 -15.88 9.87
N GLU A 183 1.97 -15.42 9.90
CA GLU A 183 2.67 -14.77 11.02
C GLU A 183 1.95 -13.52 11.53
N MET A 184 1.32 -12.76 10.62
CA MET A 184 0.62 -11.53 10.96
C MET A 184 -0.69 -11.77 11.68
N ILE A 185 -1.41 -12.80 11.25
CA ILE A 185 -2.58 -13.32 11.95
C ILE A 185 -2.14 -13.86 13.32
N MET A 186 -1.00 -14.55 13.41
CA MET A 186 -0.50 -15.02 14.70
C MET A 186 -0.24 -13.87 15.68
N LEU A 187 0.36 -12.76 15.25
CA LEU A 187 0.63 -11.66 16.17
C LEU A 187 -0.64 -10.89 16.57
N GLN A 188 -1.61 -10.73 15.66
CA GLN A 188 -2.91 -10.13 16.01
C GLN A 188 -3.61 -10.93 17.11
N ILE A 189 -3.53 -12.26 17.04
CA ILE A 189 -4.12 -13.16 18.03
C ILE A 189 -3.32 -13.16 19.34
N ALA A 190 -1.99 -13.22 19.26
CA ALA A 190 -1.12 -13.18 20.44
C ALA A 190 -1.20 -11.85 21.21
N SER A 191 -1.63 -10.78 20.54
CA SER A 191 -1.77 -9.44 21.14
C SER A 191 -3.21 -9.07 21.47
N ALA A 192 -4.18 -9.96 21.24
CA ALA A 192 -5.61 -9.68 21.34
C ALA A 192 -6.01 -9.05 22.69
N GLU A 193 -5.55 -9.63 23.80
CA GLU A 193 -5.90 -9.15 25.15
C GLU A 193 -5.34 -7.76 25.46
N LYS A 194 -4.17 -7.44 24.92
CA LYS A 194 -3.55 -6.11 25.05
C LYS A 194 -4.39 -5.01 24.40
N PHE A 195 -5.18 -5.37 23.39
CA PHE A 195 -6.10 -4.46 22.69
C PHE A 195 -7.55 -4.62 23.17
N GLY A 196 -7.76 -5.22 24.34
CA GLY A 196 -9.09 -5.36 24.94
C GLY A 196 -10.02 -6.33 24.20
N THR A 197 -9.46 -7.29 23.46
CA THR A 197 -10.21 -8.33 22.77
C THR A 197 -9.68 -9.72 23.14
N THR A 198 -10.30 -10.79 22.65
CA THR A 198 -9.83 -12.16 22.89
C THR A 198 -9.25 -12.78 21.62
N PRO A 199 -8.33 -13.75 21.75
CA PRO A 199 -7.87 -14.56 20.63
C PRO A 199 -9.02 -15.09 19.76
N GLU A 200 -10.08 -15.56 20.41
CA GLU A 200 -11.30 -16.08 19.76
C GLU A 200 -12.09 -15.00 19.03
N ALA A 201 -12.31 -13.84 19.65
CA ALA A 201 -13.01 -12.72 19.02
C ALA A 201 -12.20 -12.15 17.84
N THR A 202 -10.87 -12.18 17.93
CA THR A 202 -9.98 -11.77 16.84
C THR A 202 -10.01 -12.75 15.68
N LYS A 203 -10.01 -14.07 15.95
CA LYS A 203 -10.25 -15.11 14.93
C LYS A 203 -11.59 -14.90 14.24
N GLU A 204 -12.66 -14.75 15.01
CA GLU A 204 -14.01 -14.56 14.49
C GLU A 204 -14.11 -13.30 13.62
N ARG A 205 -13.46 -12.20 14.02
CA ARG A 205 -13.39 -10.98 13.21
C ARG A 205 -12.69 -11.21 11.87
N LEU A 206 -11.63 -12.02 11.84
CA LEU A 206 -10.91 -12.33 10.59
C LEU A 206 -11.75 -13.16 9.61
N TYR A 207 -12.56 -14.10 10.12
CA TYR A 207 -13.52 -14.85 9.31
C TYR A 207 -14.71 -13.98 8.89
N ARG A 208 -15.27 -13.17 9.80
CA ARG A 208 -16.33 -12.20 9.48
C ARG A 208 -15.94 -11.25 8.37
N TYR A 209 -14.69 -10.78 8.36
CA TYR A 209 -14.20 -9.97 7.24
C TYR A 209 -14.22 -10.71 5.89
N ALA A 210 -13.96 -12.02 5.87
CA ALA A 210 -14.12 -12.83 4.67
C ALA A 210 -15.60 -13.01 4.30
N ASP A 211 -16.49 -13.17 5.28
CA ASP A 211 -17.95 -13.21 5.06
C ASP A 211 -18.46 -11.88 4.50
N ASP A 212 -17.98 -10.75 5.02
CA ASP A 212 -18.32 -9.39 4.57
C ASP A 212 -17.89 -9.18 3.12
N LEU A 213 -16.67 -9.62 2.76
CA LEU A 213 -16.21 -9.59 1.37
C LEU A 213 -17.10 -10.46 0.46
N GLU A 214 -17.55 -11.61 0.92
CA GLU A 214 -18.45 -12.48 0.15
C GLU A 214 -19.85 -11.86 0.00
N ALA A 215 -20.38 -11.21 1.05
CA ALA A 215 -21.62 -10.46 1.02
C ALA A 215 -21.56 -9.25 0.08
N LEU A 216 -20.37 -8.67 -0.09
CA LEU A 216 -20.08 -7.61 -1.06
C LEU A 216 -19.87 -8.15 -2.49
N GLY A 217 -19.96 -9.47 -2.71
CA GLY A 217 -19.93 -10.09 -4.02
C GLY A 217 -18.54 -10.51 -4.51
N PHE A 218 -17.50 -10.35 -3.69
CA PHE A 218 -16.17 -10.87 -4.01
C PHE A 218 -16.17 -12.40 -3.94
N LYS A 219 -15.49 -13.06 -4.89
CA LYS A 219 -15.47 -14.54 -4.97
C LYS A 219 -14.09 -15.13 -4.69
N SER A 220 -13.06 -14.65 -5.38
CA SER A 220 -11.70 -15.21 -5.28
C SER A 220 -10.94 -14.71 -4.05
N ALA A 221 -11.17 -13.46 -3.62
CA ALA A 221 -10.56 -12.88 -2.43
C ALA A 221 -11.01 -13.56 -1.11
N PRO A 222 -12.32 -13.67 -0.81
CA PRO A 222 -12.75 -14.38 0.40
C PRO A 222 -12.43 -15.87 0.35
N ALA A 223 -12.50 -16.54 -0.81
CA ALA A 223 -12.12 -17.94 -0.93
C ALA A 223 -10.63 -18.18 -0.61
N ARG A 224 -9.72 -17.35 -1.15
CA ARG A 224 -8.28 -17.41 -0.80
C ARG A 224 -8.03 -17.10 0.67
N ARG A 225 -8.77 -16.13 1.22
CA ARG A 225 -8.66 -15.74 2.63
C ARG A 225 -9.14 -16.85 3.56
N ARG A 226 -10.27 -17.50 3.27
CA ARG A 226 -10.76 -18.67 4.02
C ARG A 226 -9.77 -19.82 3.93
N ALA A 227 -9.31 -20.18 2.73
CA ALA A 227 -8.33 -21.27 2.56
C ALA A 227 -7.06 -21.03 3.39
N MET A 228 -6.59 -19.79 3.46
CA MET A 228 -5.47 -19.42 4.32
C MET A 228 -5.84 -19.50 5.81
N LEU A 229 -6.95 -18.91 6.25
CA LEU A 229 -7.38 -18.98 7.65
C LEU A 229 -7.59 -20.43 8.10
N ASP A 230 -8.14 -21.29 7.24
CA ASP A 230 -8.38 -22.71 7.51
C ASP A 230 -7.09 -23.53 7.56
N SER A 231 -6.00 -23.05 6.94
CA SER A 231 -4.67 -23.66 7.05
C SER A 231 -3.97 -23.39 8.39
N ILE A 232 -4.53 -22.51 9.23
CA ILE A 232 -3.97 -22.15 10.53
C ILE A 232 -4.45 -23.14 11.58
N ASP A 233 -3.51 -23.72 12.33
CA ASP A 233 -3.82 -24.43 13.56
C ASP A 233 -4.20 -23.44 14.67
N TRP A 234 -5.47 -23.05 14.65
CA TRP A 234 -6.04 -22.09 15.61
C TRP A 234 -5.98 -22.57 17.05
N ALA A 235 -6.10 -23.88 17.28
CA ALA A 235 -6.12 -24.43 18.64
C ALA A 235 -4.78 -24.23 19.33
N SER A 236 -3.69 -24.62 18.65
CA SER A 236 -2.33 -24.40 19.15
C SER A 236 -2.01 -22.92 19.33
N LEU A 237 -2.45 -22.10 18.38
CA LEU A 237 -2.15 -20.66 18.38
C LEU A 237 -2.89 -19.88 19.47
N ILE A 238 -4.15 -20.21 19.72
CA ILE A 238 -4.93 -19.64 20.82
C ILE A 238 -4.39 -20.13 22.17
N ALA A 239 -4.00 -21.41 22.28
CA ALA A 239 -3.37 -21.92 23.49
C ALA A 239 -2.08 -21.16 23.83
N ILE A 240 -1.21 -20.93 22.84
CA ILE A 240 0.02 -20.13 23.01
C ILE A 240 -0.29 -18.70 23.44
N ALA A 241 -1.28 -18.04 22.82
CA ALA A 241 -1.67 -16.68 23.16
C ALA A 241 -2.17 -16.56 24.61
N LYS A 242 -2.95 -17.55 25.07
CA LYS A 242 -3.44 -17.61 26.46
C LYS A 242 -2.31 -17.90 27.44
N THR A 243 -1.44 -18.87 27.15
CA THR A 243 -0.30 -19.19 28.03
C THR A 243 0.66 -18.02 28.16
N ASN A 244 0.95 -17.27 27.08
CA ASN A 244 1.79 -16.08 27.17
C ASN A 244 1.15 -14.96 27.98
N THR A 245 -0.16 -14.80 27.90
CA THR A 245 -0.88 -13.75 28.63
C THR A 245 -1.06 -14.11 30.11
N GLU A 246 -1.31 -15.39 30.41
CA GLU A 246 -1.35 -15.93 31.78
C GLU A 246 0.05 -15.90 32.42
N ALA A 247 1.10 -16.28 31.70
CA ALA A 247 2.48 -16.21 32.18
C ALA A 247 2.90 -14.77 32.47
N LEU A 248 2.51 -13.80 31.63
CA LEU A 248 2.75 -12.37 31.88
C LEU A 248 1.97 -11.86 33.10
N ARG A 249 0.70 -12.25 33.27
CA ARG A 249 -0.10 -11.89 34.44
C ARG A 249 0.43 -12.51 35.75
N GLU A 250 0.90 -13.75 35.72
CA GLU A 250 1.53 -14.39 36.89
C GLU A 250 2.90 -13.77 37.22
N LEU A 251 3.70 -13.40 36.21
CA LEU A 251 4.92 -12.62 36.41
C LEU A 251 4.63 -11.23 37.02
N GLU A 252 3.59 -10.54 36.55
CA GLU A 252 3.15 -9.26 37.10
C GLU A 252 2.69 -9.39 38.56
N LYS A 253 1.95 -10.44 38.91
CA LYS A 253 1.56 -10.74 40.31
C LYS A 253 2.77 -11.08 41.18
N LEU A 254 3.71 -11.89 40.69
CA LEU A 254 4.93 -12.25 41.42
C LEU A 254 5.83 -11.03 41.64
N LEU A 255 5.94 -10.13 40.67
CA LEU A 255 6.69 -8.88 40.79
C LEU A 255 6.01 -7.87 41.72
N ALA A 256 4.68 -7.83 41.77
CA ALA A 256 3.93 -7.02 42.72
C ALA A 256 4.10 -7.50 44.17
N ASN A 257 4.16 -8.81 44.39
CA ASN A 257 4.38 -9.40 45.72
C ASN A 257 5.84 -9.36 46.19
N ALA A 258 6.81 -9.16 45.29
CA ALA A 258 8.23 -9.01 45.62
C ALA A 258 8.62 -7.55 45.96
N ALA A 259 7.67 -6.62 45.87
CA ALA A 259 7.84 -5.19 46.16
C ALA A 259 7.25 -4.77 47.53
N GLU A 260 6.76 -5.73 48.32
CA GLU A 260 6.47 -5.61 49.76
C GLU A 260 7.61 -6.26 50.58
#